data_AF-A0A4R6UE50-F1
#
_entry.id   AF-A0A4R6UE50-F1
#
_cell.length_a   1.000
_cell.length_b   1.000
_cell.length_c   1.000
_cell.angle_alpha   90.00
_cell.angle_beta   90.00
_cell.angle_gamma   90.00
#
_symmetry.space_group_name_H-M   'P 1'
#
loop_
_entity.id
_entity.type
_entity.pdbx_description
1 polymer ?
#
loop_
_entity_poly.entity_id
_entity_poly.type
_entity_poly.pdbx_seq_one_letter_code
_entity_poly.pdbx_strand_id
1 'polypeptide(L)'
;MWVIVFAVVLLGSAWTVLRAWDGLTQVTETGVRRAARNRVDLRESSALIDLLERKEGLLAEGFAAAERGDAAARERVLAALDGVNGDIARLEEERPALLAGEEARERGLAALLRAAELGFGVLGAAGAGYALWLFAVSVL
;
A
#
# COMPACT_ATOMS: atom_id res chain seq x y z
N MET A 1 32.48 -32.86 -14.62
CA MET A 1 32.43 -31.38 -14.61
C MET A 1 31.16 -30.86 -15.29
N TRP A 2 30.91 -31.17 -16.56
CA TRP A 2 29.72 -30.71 -17.31
C TRP A 2 28.36 -31.10 -16.72
N VAL A 3 28.23 -32.31 -16.17
CA VAL A 3 26.99 -32.76 -15.49
C VAL A 3 26.64 -31.89 -14.28
N ILE A 4 27.64 -31.44 -13.51
CA ILE A 4 27.44 -30.58 -12.34
C ILE A 4 27.01 -29.19 -12.79
N VAL A 5 27.66 -28.63 -13.82
CA VAL A 5 27.30 -27.34 -14.40
C VAL A 5 25.87 -27.36 -14.92
N PHE A 6 25.48 -28.41 -15.65
CA PHE A 6 24.12 -28.60 -16.13
C PHE A 6 23.09 -28.68 -14.98
N ALA A 7 23.36 -29.47 -13.94
CA ALA A 7 22.44 -29.62 -12.81
C ALA A 7 22.25 -28.29 -12.06
N VAL A 8 23.32 -27.51 -11.87
CA VAL A 8 23.27 -26.19 -11.21
C VAL A 8 22.45 -25.20 -12.03
N VAL A 9 22.66 -25.13 -13.34
CA VAL A 9 21.90 -24.24 -14.23
C VAL A 9 20.42 -24.64 -14.23
N LEU A 10 20.11 -25.92 -14.36
CA LEU A 10 18.74 -26.40 -14.43
C LEU A 10 17.98 -26.19 -13.12
N LEU A 11 18.61 -26.46 -11.96
CA LEU A 11 18.04 -26.17 -10.64
C LEU A 11 17.83 -24.68 -10.41
N GLY A 12 18.82 -23.84 -10.77
CA GLY A 12 18.72 -22.39 -10.65
C GLY A 12 17.57 -21.82 -11.50
N SER A 13 17.48 -22.27 -12.75
CA SER A 13 16.41 -21.89 -13.68
C SER A 13 15.03 -22.35 -13.20
N ALA A 14 14.89 -23.59 -12.75
CA ALA A 14 13.63 -24.11 -12.20
C ALA A 14 13.20 -23.33 -10.95
N TRP A 15 14.13 -23.01 -10.06
CA TRP A 15 13.87 -22.19 -8.88
C TRP A 15 13.38 -20.78 -9.26
N THR A 16 14.01 -20.11 -10.23
CA THR A 16 13.56 -18.80 -10.70
C THR A 16 12.16 -18.81 -11.28
N VAL A 17 11.79 -19.86 -12.03
CA VAL A 17 10.43 -20.00 -12.58
C VAL A 17 9.40 -20.21 -11.48
N LEU A 18 9.69 -21.07 -10.49
CA LEU A 18 8.81 -21.31 -9.35
C LEU A 18 8.61 -20.04 -8.51
N ARG A 19 9.69 -19.30 -8.24
CA ARG A 19 9.64 -18.03 -7.52
C ARG A 19 8.80 -16.99 -8.28
N ALA A 20 9.03 -16.85 -9.59
CA ALA A 20 8.28 -15.93 -10.43
C ALA A 20 6.79 -16.26 -10.45
N TRP A 21 6.45 -17.55 -10.51
CA TRP A 21 5.08 -18.02 -10.43
C TRP A 21 4.42 -17.68 -9.09
N ASP A 22 5.10 -17.96 -7.97
CA ASP A 22 4.60 -17.64 -6.63
C ASP A 22 4.38 -16.11 -6.48
N GLY A 23 5.35 -15.30 -6.90
CA GLY A 23 5.23 -13.84 -6.92
C GLY A 23 4.03 -13.34 -7.73
N LEU A 24 3.77 -13.93 -8.91
CA LEU A 24 2.61 -13.59 -9.74
C LEU A 24 1.28 -13.94 -9.07
N THR A 25 1.22 -15.04 -8.31
CA THR A 25 -0.01 -15.44 -7.60
C THR A 25 -0.31 -14.60 -6.36
N GLN A 26 0.72 -13.97 -5.77
CA GLN A 26 0.55 -13.09 -4.60
C GLN A 26 0.04 -11.70 -4.97
N VAL A 27 0.28 -11.24 -6.21
CA VAL A 27 -0.24 -9.96 -6.72
C VAL A 27 -1.71 -10.09 -7.11
N THR A 28 -2.58 -9.98 -6.11
CA THR A 28 -4.04 -10.04 -6.30
C THR A 28 -4.66 -8.65 -6.25
N GLU A 29 -5.75 -8.47 -7.00
CA GLU A 29 -6.53 -7.23 -6.99
C GLU A 29 -7.11 -6.92 -5.58
N THR A 30 -7.40 -7.97 -4.82
CA THR A 30 -7.80 -7.90 -3.41
C THR A 30 -6.67 -7.39 -2.51
N GLY A 31 -5.42 -7.80 -2.76
CA GLY A 31 -4.23 -7.29 -2.05
C GLY A 31 -4.01 -5.81 -2.30
N VAL A 32 -4.12 -5.37 -3.55
CA VAL A 32 -4.03 -3.96 -3.97
C VAL A 32 -5.04 -3.08 -3.26
N ARG A 33 -6.32 -3.46 -3.27
CA ARG A 33 -7.38 -2.70 -2.59
C ARG A 33 -7.19 -2.65 -1.07
N ARG A 34 -6.72 -3.74 -0.47
CA ARG A 34 -6.46 -3.80 0.98
C ARG A 34 -5.29 -2.91 1.38
N ALA A 35 -4.20 -2.92 0.60
CA ALA A 35 -3.05 -2.06 0.85
C ALA A 35 -3.41 -0.58 0.74
N ALA A 36 -4.16 -0.19 -0.29
CA ALA A 36 -4.66 1.17 -0.47
C ALA A 36 -5.55 1.62 0.69
N ARG A 37 -6.52 0.79 1.09
CA ARG A 37 -7.38 1.08 2.26
C ARG A 37 -6.58 1.28 3.54
N ASN A 38 -5.67 0.36 3.86
CA ASN A 38 -4.85 0.48 5.07
C ASN A 38 -4.03 1.77 5.10
N ARG A 39 -3.50 2.23 3.97
CA ARG A 39 -2.75 3.49 3.90
C ARG A 39 -3.62 4.71 4.13
N VAL A 40 -4.79 4.75 3.50
CA VAL A 40 -5.77 5.83 3.68
C VAL A 40 -6.27 5.83 5.13
N ASP A 41 -6.65 4.68 5.66
CA ASP A 41 -7.13 4.54 7.04
C ASP A 41 -6.06 5.00 8.05
N LEU A 42 -4.78 4.66 7.85
CA LEU A 42 -3.68 5.13 8.72
C LEU A 42 -3.52 6.66 8.67
N ARG A 43 -3.58 7.25 7.47
CA ARG A 43 -3.43 8.69 7.27
C ARG A 43 -4.62 9.46 7.85
N GLU A 44 -5.84 8.98 7.61
CA GLU A 44 -7.06 9.55 8.15
C GLU A 44 -7.12 9.40 9.66
N SER A 45 -6.74 8.24 10.21
CA SER A 45 -6.72 8.04 11.66
C SER A 45 -5.81 9.05 12.36
N SER A 46 -4.62 9.31 11.82
CA SER A 46 -3.72 10.33 12.38
C SER A 46 -4.35 11.72 12.34
N ALA A 47 -4.88 12.14 11.18
CA ALA A 47 -5.48 13.47 11.03
C ALA A 47 -6.73 13.63 11.91
N LEU A 48 -7.54 12.58 12.05
CA LEU A 48 -8.71 12.56 12.90
C LEU A 48 -8.33 12.64 14.38
N ILE A 49 -7.28 11.93 14.82
CA ILE A 49 -6.77 12.02 16.19
C ILE A 49 -6.36 13.46 16.52
N ASP A 50 -5.59 14.11 15.64
CA ASP A 50 -5.16 15.50 15.84
C ASP A 50 -6.36 16.48 15.95
N LEU A 51 -7.40 16.28 15.12
CA LEU A 51 -8.62 17.08 15.15
C LEU A 51 -9.44 16.82 16.43
N LEU A 52 -9.50 15.58 16.90
CA LEU A 52 -10.21 15.21 18.13
C LEU A 52 -9.50 15.77 19.36
N GLU A 53 -8.17 15.71 19.43
CA GLU A 53 -7.40 16.31 20.53
C GLU A 53 -7.62 17.82 20.59
N ARG A 54 -7.59 18.49 19.44
CA ARG A 54 -7.92 19.93 19.36
C ARG A 54 -9.35 20.22 19.81
N LYS A 55 -10.31 19.37 19.44
CA LYS A 55 -11.71 19.50 19.84
C LYS A 55 -11.87 19.34 21.35
N GLU A 56 -11.19 18.38 21.97
CA GLU A 56 -11.19 18.19 23.43
C GLU A 56 -10.65 19.43 24.15
N GLY A 57 -9.53 19.99 23.67
CA GLY A 57 -8.98 21.25 24.21
C GLY A 57 -9.97 22.41 24.14
N LEU A 58 -10.62 22.59 22.99
CA LEU A 58 -11.64 23.63 22.81
C LEU A 58 -12.87 23.41 23.72
N LEU A 59 -13.31 22.17 23.90
CA LEU A 59 -14.41 21.86 24.81
C LEU A 59 -14.05 22.25 26.25
N ALA A 60 -12.85 21.93 26.71
CA ALA A 60 -12.37 22.32 28.04
C ALA A 60 -12.32 23.85 28.21
N GLU A 61 -11.82 24.58 27.21
CA GLU A 61 -11.84 26.05 27.20
C GLU A 61 -13.26 26.62 27.24
N GLY A 62 -14.20 26.01 26.51
CA GLY A 62 -15.60 26.39 26.48
C GLY A 62 -16.30 26.21 27.83
N PHE A 63 -16.03 25.09 28.53
CA PHE A 63 -16.51 24.89 29.89
C PHE A 63 -15.95 25.94 30.85
N ALA A 64 -14.64 26.21 30.80
CA ALA A 64 -14.00 27.23 31.64
C ALA A 64 -14.50 28.66 31.35
N ALA A 65 -14.88 28.97 30.11
CA ALA A 65 -15.51 30.25 29.74
C ALA A 65 -16.95 30.34 30.27
N ALA A 66 -17.71 29.24 30.21
CA ALA A 66 -19.07 29.18 30.73
C ALA A 66 -19.12 29.36 32.26
N GLU A 67 -18.21 28.72 33.00
CA GLU A 67 -18.10 28.89 34.47
C GLU A 67 -17.76 30.33 34.86
N ARG A 68 -16.93 31.02 34.07
CA ARG A 68 -16.58 32.43 34.28
C ARG A 68 -17.65 33.42 33.83
N GLY A 69 -18.72 32.95 33.18
CA GLY A 69 -19.76 33.82 32.61
C GLY A 69 -19.27 34.67 31.43
N ASP A 70 -18.14 34.33 30.81
CA ASP A 70 -17.57 35.07 29.68
C ASP A 70 -18.23 34.63 28.37
N ALA A 71 -19.34 35.30 28.01
CA ALA A 71 -20.09 35.02 26.80
C ALA A 71 -19.25 35.22 25.52
N ALA A 72 -18.34 36.19 25.50
CA ALA A 72 -17.50 36.47 24.33
C ALA A 72 -16.41 35.40 24.13
N ALA A 73 -15.86 34.84 25.21
CA ALA A 73 -14.96 33.70 25.13
C ALA A 73 -15.71 32.43 24.69
N ARG A 74 -16.92 32.21 25.21
CA ARG A 74 -17.77 31.07 24.83
C ARG A 74 -18.14 31.09 23.34
N GLU A 75 -18.51 32.25 22.81
CA GLU A 75 -18.87 32.40 21.39
C GLU A 75 -17.68 32.10 20.46
N ARG A 76 -16.47 32.57 20.84
CA ARG A 76 -15.22 32.25 20.11
C ARG A 76 -14.92 30.75 20.11
N VAL A 77 -15.10 30.08 21.23
CA VAL A 77 -14.88 28.63 21.33
C VAL A 77 -15.89 27.86 20.48
N LEU A 78 -17.17 28.26 20.49
CA LEU A 78 -18.19 27.63 19.65
C LEU A 78 -17.86 27.77 18.15
N ALA A 79 -17.46 28.96 17.71
CA ALA A 79 -17.02 29.17 16.33
C ALA A 79 -15.80 28.31 15.96
N ALA A 80 -14.84 28.14 16.89
CA ALA A 80 -13.69 27.27 16.69
C ALA A 80 -14.08 25.79 16.62
N LEU A 81 -15.03 25.34 17.44
CA LEU A 81 -15.58 23.98 17.41
C LEU A 81 -16.30 23.69 16.08
N ASP A 82 -17.06 24.66 15.57
CA ASP A 82 -17.71 24.55 14.25
C ASP A 82 -16.67 24.42 13.13
N GLY A 83 -15.56 25.16 13.22
CA GLY A 83 -14.42 25.01 12.31
C GLY A 83 -13.82 23.60 12.33
N VAL A 84 -13.57 23.04 13.52
CA VAL A 84 -13.04 21.67 13.66
C VAL A 84 -14.04 20.63 13.13
N ASN A 85 -15.34 20.80 13.38
CA ASN A 85 -16.37 19.91 12.83
C ASN A 85 -16.40 19.98 11.29
N GLY A 86 -16.24 21.17 10.70
CA GLY A 86 -16.13 21.34 9.25
C GLY A 86 -14.90 20.67 8.65
N ASP A 87 -13.75 20.72 9.35
CA ASP A 87 -12.54 20.03 8.92
C ASP A 87 -12.68 18.50 8.99
N ILE A 88 -13.37 17.96 10.01
CA ILE A 88 -13.70 16.53 10.08
C ILE A 88 -14.61 16.12 8.90
N ALA A 89 -15.65 16.90 8.62
CA ALA A 89 -16.54 16.63 7.49
C ALA A 89 -15.80 16.65 6.15
N ARG A 90 -14.87 17.61 5.96
CA ARG A 90 -14.01 17.67 4.78
C ARG A 90 -13.11 16.44 4.67
N LEU A 91 -12.52 15.98 5.77
CA LEU A 91 -11.68 14.78 5.78
C LEU A 91 -12.47 13.54 5.31
N GLU A 92 -13.72 13.40 5.75
CA GLU A 92 -14.62 12.33 5.31
C GLU A 92 -15.01 12.45 3.83
N GLU A 93 -15.21 13.67 3.33
CA GLU A 93 -15.55 13.96 1.93
C GLU A 93 -14.37 13.69 0.97
N GLU A 94 -13.14 13.95 1.39
CA GLU A 94 -11.92 13.73 0.58
C GLU A 94 -11.52 12.25 0.52
N ARG A 95 -11.94 11.44 1.49
CA ARG A 95 -11.68 9.99 1.58
C ARG A 95 -11.83 9.21 0.26
N PRO A 96 -12.95 9.29 -0.47
CA PRO A 96 -13.12 8.57 -1.73
C PRO A 96 -12.07 8.94 -2.79
N ALA A 97 -11.68 10.22 -2.87
CA ALA A 97 -10.67 10.68 -3.82
C ALA A 97 -9.27 10.18 -3.43
N LEU A 98 -8.94 10.23 -2.13
CA LEU A 98 -7.68 9.69 -1.61
C LEU A 98 -7.57 8.18 -1.84
N LEU A 99 -8.67 7.44 -1.60
CA LEU A 99 -8.73 6.00 -1.84
C LEU A 99 -8.54 5.67 -3.32
N ALA A 100 -9.22 6.37 -4.23
CA ALA A 100 -9.05 6.16 -5.66
C ALA A 100 -7.59 6.42 -6.12
N GLY A 101 -6.94 7.44 -5.54
CA GLY A 101 -5.54 7.77 -5.80
C GLY A 101 -4.58 6.67 -5.34
N GLU A 102 -4.71 6.21 -4.09
CA GLU A 102 -3.87 5.13 -3.56
C GLU A 102 -4.16 3.78 -4.26
N GLU A 103 -5.40 3.47 -4.61
CA GLU A 103 -5.73 2.28 -5.41
C GLU A 103 -5.09 2.33 -6.81
N ALA A 104 -5.07 3.50 -7.46
CA ALA A 104 -4.40 3.66 -8.75
C ALA A 104 -2.88 3.47 -8.63
N ARG A 105 -2.28 4.02 -7.56
CA ARG A 105 -0.86 3.85 -7.25
C ARG A 105 -0.50 2.39 -7.00
N GLU A 106 -1.25 1.69 -6.15
CA GLU A 106 -1.05 0.27 -5.85
C GLU A 106 -1.27 -0.61 -7.09
N ARG A 107 -2.24 -0.28 -7.95
CA ARG A 107 -2.39 -0.93 -9.27
C ARG A 107 -1.16 -0.75 -10.15
N GLY A 108 -0.57 0.45 -10.18
CA GLY A 108 0.67 0.71 -10.91
C GLY A 108 1.85 -0.10 -10.39
N LEU A 109 2.02 -0.16 -9.07
CA LEU A 109 3.07 -0.97 -8.42
C LEU A 109 2.88 -2.47 -8.70
N ALA A 110 1.64 -2.96 -8.60
CA ALA A 110 1.29 -4.34 -8.92
C ALA A 110 1.61 -4.69 -10.39
N ALA A 111 1.33 -3.78 -11.33
CA ALA A 111 1.66 -3.98 -12.74
C ALA A 111 3.18 -4.05 -12.98
N LEU A 112 3.96 -3.19 -12.33
CA LEU A 112 5.42 -3.22 -12.40
C LEU A 112 5.99 -4.52 -11.83
N LEU A 113 5.50 -4.96 -10.68
CA LEU A 113 5.92 -6.23 -10.07
C LEU A 113 5.57 -7.40 -10.99
N ARG A 114 4.36 -7.42 -11.57
CA ARG A 114 3.95 -8.44 -12.53
C ARG A 114 4.84 -8.49 -13.77
N ALA A 115 5.23 -7.33 -14.31
CA ALA A 115 6.14 -7.25 -15.44
C ALA A 115 7.54 -7.78 -15.07
N ALA A 116 8.04 -7.44 -13.89
CA ALA A 116 9.33 -7.93 -13.39
C ALA A 116 9.32 -9.46 -13.20
N GLU A 117 8.29 -10.00 -12.54
CA GLU A 117 8.17 -11.45 -12.33
C GLU A 117 8.02 -12.22 -13.65
N LEU A 118 7.26 -11.69 -14.62
CA LEU A 118 7.21 -12.26 -15.97
C LEU A 118 8.58 -12.26 -16.64
N GLY A 119 9.34 -11.16 -16.51
CA GLY A 119 10.71 -11.09 -17.02
C GLY A 119 11.60 -12.17 -16.42
N PHE A 120 11.58 -12.34 -15.10
CA PHE A 120 12.32 -13.41 -14.41
C PHE A 120 11.86 -14.80 -14.83
N GLY A 121 10.55 -15.01 -15.02
CA GLY A 121 9.99 -16.27 -15.51
C GLY A 121 10.50 -16.62 -16.92
N VAL A 122 10.52 -15.65 -17.83
CA VAL A 122 11.05 -15.83 -19.20
C VAL A 122 12.54 -16.14 -19.17
N LEU A 123 13.32 -15.42 -18.36
CA LEU A 123 14.75 -15.68 -18.17
C LEU A 123 15.01 -17.09 -17.60
N GLY A 124 14.23 -17.50 -16.61
CA GLY A 124 14.30 -18.84 -16.03
C GLY A 124 13.98 -19.93 -17.06
N ALA A 125 12.90 -19.75 -17.85
CA ALA A 125 12.53 -20.68 -18.90
C ALA A 125 13.59 -20.77 -20.01
N ALA A 126 14.17 -19.63 -20.42
CA ALA A 126 15.26 -19.59 -21.40
C ALA A 126 16.52 -20.31 -20.89
N GLY A 127 16.88 -20.12 -19.62
CA GLY A 127 18.00 -20.83 -18.97
C GLY A 127 17.78 -22.34 -18.92
N ALA A 128 16.56 -22.78 -18.57
CA ALA A 128 16.20 -24.19 -18.58
C ALA A 128 16.26 -24.79 -19.99
N GLY A 129 15.72 -24.08 -20.99
CA GLY A 129 15.78 -24.49 -22.39
C GLY A 129 17.21 -24.60 -22.92
N TYR A 130 18.07 -23.64 -22.59
CA TYR A 130 19.49 -23.67 -22.95
C TYR A 130 20.23 -24.84 -22.30
N ALA A 131 19.98 -25.10 -21.02
CA ALA A 131 20.56 -26.25 -20.33
C ALA A 131 20.15 -27.56 -21.03
N LEU A 132 18.85 -27.74 -21.32
CA LEU A 132 18.33 -28.93 -22.00
C LEU A 132 18.95 -29.12 -23.40
N TRP A 133 19.10 -28.03 -24.16
CA TRP A 133 19.77 -28.05 -25.45
C TRP A 133 21.24 -28.47 -25.33
N LEU A 134 21.99 -27.89 -24.39
CA LEU A 134 23.38 -28.28 -24.13
C LEU A 134 23.49 -29.77 -23.79
N PHE A 135 22.58 -30.28 -22.96
CA PHE A 135 22.55 -31.70 -22.63
C PHE A 135 22.28 -32.56 -23.86
N ALA A 136 21.28 -32.23 -24.67
CA ALA A 136 20.95 -32.98 -25.88
C ALA A 136 22.12 -33.04 -26.87
N VAL A 137 22.82 -31.92 -27.08
CA VAL A 137 23.99 -31.84 -27.97
C VAL A 137 25.21 -32.55 -27.39
N SER A 138 25.36 -32.61 -26.06
CA SER A 138 26.51 -33.26 -25.41
C SER A 138 26.38 -34.79 -25.29
N VAL A 139 25.16 -35.32 -25.47
CA VAL A 139 24.86 -36.76 -25.39
C VAL A 139 24.82 -37.41 -26.78
N LEU A 140 24.76 -36.59 -27.83
CA LEU A 140 24.90 -36.97 -29.24
C LEU A 140 26.38 -37.06 -29.66
#